data_AF-A0A961WYM9-F1
#
_entry.id   AF-A0A961WYM9-F1
#
_cell.length_a   1.000
_cell.length_b   1.000
_cell.length_c   1.000
_cell.angle_alpha   90.00
_cell.angle_beta   90.00
_cell.angle_gamma   90.00
#
_symmetry.space_group_name_H-M   'P 1'
#
loop_
_entity.id
_entity.type
_entity.pdbx_description
1 polymer ?
#
loop_
_entity_poly.entity_id
_entity_poly.type
_entity_poly.pdbx_seq_one_letter_code
_entity_poly.pdbx_strand_id
1 'polypeptide(L)'
;MRVAIFLILLMALAAPAFASEPGYFKVSGVAAGDVLNIRAAPDPKAETIGEFQPETVAIEVLEVVSTGVGEWGRVLAADTDGWVSMKFLETFTVTYIPGTELPSGLQCSGTEPFWDSVLSDGNLSFSAIDQSEESQPLVSAVTTLGRQYRYALVSESGSKRMTAIIAQDHE
;
A
#
# COMPACT_ATOMS: atom_id res chain seq x y z
N MET A 1 -10.77 42.33 -32.47
CA MET A 1 -10.53 40.94 -32.93
C MET A 1 -9.22 40.33 -32.42
N ARG A 2 -8.10 41.07 -32.35
CA ARG A 2 -6.81 40.56 -31.83
C ARG A 2 -6.80 40.21 -30.33
N VAL A 3 -7.54 40.94 -29.49
CA VAL A 3 -7.61 40.71 -28.03
C VAL A 3 -8.44 39.47 -27.67
N ALA A 4 -9.51 39.20 -28.42
CA ALA A 4 -10.36 38.03 -28.21
C ALA A 4 -9.63 36.71 -28.54
N ILE A 5 -8.73 36.71 -29.53
CA ILE A 5 -7.93 35.54 -29.91
C ILE A 5 -6.89 35.22 -28.83
N PHE A 6 -6.31 36.24 -28.18
CA PHE A 6 -5.33 36.05 -27.11
C PHE A 6 -5.95 35.43 -25.83
N LEU A 7 -7.19 35.80 -25.50
CA LEU A 7 -7.92 35.25 -24.34
C LEU A 7 -8.35 33.78 -24.56
N ILE A 8 -8.71 33.41 -25.79
CA ILE A 8 -9.05 32.01 -26.12
C ILE A 8 -7.81 31.11 -26.11
N LEU A 9 -6.64 31.64 -26.50
CA LEU A 9 -5.37 30.89 -26.47
C LEU A 9 -4.86 30.67 -25.03
N LEU A 10 -5.14 31.58 -24.08
CA LEU A 10 -4.75 31.44 -22.67
C LEU A 10 -5.60 30.42 -21.90
N MET A 11 -6.88 30.22 -22.26
CA MET A 11 -7.73 29.20 -21.62
C MET A 11 -7.42 27.77 -22.07
N ALA A 12 -6.77 27.57 -23.23
CA ALA A 12 -6.43 26.25 -23.74
C ALA A 12 -5.18 25.61 -23.10
N LEU A 13 -4.44 26.35 -22.26
CA LEU A 13 -3.21 25.86 -21.61
C LEU A 13 -3.39 25.45 -20.14
N ALA A 14 -4.58 25.64 -19.57
CA ALA A 14 -4.88 25.16 -18.23
C ALA A 14 -5.32 23.68 -18.29
N ALA A 15 -4.37 22.77 -18.55
CA ALA A 15 -4.61 21.37 -18.27
C ALA A 15 -4.72 21.22 -16.73
N PRO A 16 -5.80 20.63 -16.19
CA PRO A 16 -5.83 20.31 -14.77
C PRO A 16 -4.69 19.34 -14.49
N ALA A 17 -3.74 19.75 -13.65
CA ALA A 17 -2.84 18.81 -13.01
C ALA A 17 -3.70 18.02 -12.02
N PHE A 18 -4.05 16.78 -12.37
CA PHE A 18 -4.61 15.86 -11.39
C PHE A 18 -3.51 15.55 -10.39
N ALA A 19 -3.72 15.93 -9.14
CA ALA A 19 -2.84 15.52 -8.06
C ALA A 19 -3.00 14.01 -7.86
N SER A 20 -1.90 13.33 -7.58
CA SER A 20 -1.98 11.91 -7.21
C SER A 20 -2.60 11.79 -5.82
N GLU A 21 -3.53 10.86 -5.64
CA GLU A 21 -4.16 10.58 -4.35
C GLU A 21 -3.54 9.34 -3.69
N PRO A 22 -3.56 9.21 -2.35
CA PRO A 22 -3.17 7.99 -1.65
C PRO A 22 -3.92 6.75 -2.13
N GLY A 23 -3.29 5.58 -2.03
CA GLY A 23 -3.85 4.32 -2.48
C GLY A 23 -2.79 3.28 -2.86
N TYR A 24 -3.19 2.28 -3.63
CA TYR A 24 -2.28 1.23 -4.10
C TYR A 24 -1.70 1.55 -5.48
N PHE A 25 -0.41 1.26 -5.63
CA PHE A 25 0.36 1.53 -6.83
C PHE A 25 1.24 0.34 -7.20
N LYS A 26 1.79 0.40 -8.41
CA LYS A 26 2.88 -0.46 -8.89
C LYS A 26 3.98 0.41 -9.47
N VAL A 27 5.21 -0.10 -9.48
CA VAL A 27 6.32 0.57 -10.16
C VAL A 27 6.04 0.62 -11.66
N SER A 28 6.34 1.76 -12.27
CA SER A 28 6.18 2.01 -13.69
C SER A 28 7.26 2.96 -14.20
N GLY A 29 7.68 2.77 -15.45
CA GLY A 29 8.69 3.64 -16.08
C GLY A 29 10.12 3.50 -15.55
N VAL A 30 10.41 2.46 -14.76
CA VAL A 30 11.77 2.09 -14.33
C VAL A 30 12.29 0.99 -15.25
N ALA A 31 13.52 1.13 -15.73
CA ALA A 31 14.10 0.17 -16.66
C ALA A 31 14.50 -1.15 -15.97
N ALA A 32 14.55 -2.24 -16.73
CA ALA A 32 15.08 -3.51 -16.23
C ALA A 32 16.56 -3.35 -15.82
N GLY A 33 16.89 -3.70 -14.58
CA GLY A 33 18.23 -3.53 -13.99
C GLY A 33 18.45 -2.19 -13.29
N ASP A 34 17.42 -1.35 -13.18
CA ASP A 34 17.39 -0.14 -12.35
C ASP A 34 16.36 -0.30 -11.22
N VAL A 35 16.32 0.64 -10.28
CA VAL A 35 15.43 0.59 -9.12
C VAL A 35 14.75 1.92 -8.84
N LEU A 36 13.54 1.86 -8.27
CA LEU A 36 12.90 3.02 -7.67
C LEU A 36 13.40 3.17 -6.23
N ASN A 37 14.20 4.20 -5.97
CA ASN A 37 14.72 4.48 -4.64
C ASN A 37 13.62 4.97 -3.69
N ILE A 38 13.61 4.44 -2.47
CA ILE A 38 12.87 4.97 -1.33
C ILE A 38 13.79 5.93 -0.57
N ARG A 39 13.33 7.16 -0.36
CA ARG A 39 14.10 8.28 0.20
C ARG A 39 13.66 8.62 1.61
N ALA A 40 14.59 9.07 2.45
CA ALA A 40 14.30 9.51 3.82
C ALA A 40 13.41 10.78 3.88
N ALA A 41 13.36 11.56 2.80
CA ALA A 41 12.55 12.78 2.68
C ALA A 41 12.08 12.93 1.23
N PRO A 42 11.04 13.74 0.95
CA PRO A 42 10.51 13.97 -0.41
C PRO A 42 11.42 14.89 -1.24
N ASP A 43 12.68 14.48 -1.41
CA ASP A 43 13.73 15.18 -2.14
C ASP A 43 14.60 14.13 -2.88
N PRO A 44 14.86 14.29 -4.20
CA PRO A 44 15.69 13.35 -4.93
C PRO A 44 17.15 13.25 -4.42
N LYS A 45 17.61 14.22 -3.62
CA LYS A 45 18.94 14.27 -3.00
C LYS A 45 18.96 13.70 -1.57
N ALA A 46 17.81 13.35 -1.01
CA ALA A 46 17.76 12.72 0.31
C ALA A 46 18.41 11.33 0.27
N GLU A 47 18.81 10.85 1.44
CA GLU A 47 19.38 9.51 1.62
C GLU A 47 18.45 8.43 1.06
N THR A 48 19.03 7.46 0.36
CA THR A 48 18.31 6.23 -0.04
C THR A 48 18.25 5.31 1.18
N ILE A 49 17.05 4.96 1.61
CA ILE A 49 16.82 4.06 2.76
C ILE A 49 16.22 2.71 2.34
N GLY A 50 15.91 2.55 1.06
CA GLY A 50 15.36 1.32 0.50
C GLY A 50 15.13 1.45 -1.00
N GLU A 51 14.57 0.41 -1.61
CA GLU A 51 14.31 0.37 -3.04
C GLU A 51 13.13 -0.54 -3.39
N PHE A 52 12.44 -0.21 -4.48
CA PHE A 52 11.50 -1.10 -5.15
C PHE A 52 12.06 -1.53 -6.50
N GLN A 53 11.96 -2.83 -6.77
CA GLN A 53 12.29 -3.40 -8.07
C GLN A 53 11.24 -3.00 -9.13
N PRO A 54 11.58 -2.97 -10.42
CA PRO A 54 10.66 -2.57 -11.50
C PRO A 54 9.33 -3.35 -11.55
N GLU A 55 9.32 -4.60 -11.07
CA GLU A 55 8.16 -5.49 -11.01
C GLU A 55 7.32 -5.35 -9.73
N THR A 56 7.71 -4.47 -8.80
CA THR A 56 7.01 -4.33 -7.53
C THR A 56 5.59 -3.80 -7.75
N VAL A 57 4.60 -4.49 -7.18
CA VAL A 57 3.17 -4.15 -7.23
C VAL A 57 2.60 -4.01 -5.82
N ALA A 58 1.34 -3.57 -5.72
CA ALA A 58 0.61 -3.44 -4.46
C ALA A 58 1.34 -2.58 -3.40
N ILE A 59 2.06 -1.55 -3.85
CA ILE A 59 2.71 -0.56 -3.00
C ILE A 59 1.61 0.34 -2.42
N GLU A 60 1.47 0.35 -1.11
CA GLU A 60 0.57 1.27 -0.42
C GLU A 60 1.22 2.63 -0.22
N VAL A 61 0.66 3.66 -0.85
CA VAL A 61 1.02 5.06 -0.63
C VAL A 61 0.01 5.65 0.36
N LEU A 62 0.50 6.03 1.54
CA LEU A 62 -0.30 6.51 2.67
C LEU A 62 -0.61 8.01 2.58
N GLU A 63 0.26 8.76 1.91
CA GLU A 63 0.17 10.21 1.79
C GLU A 63 0.85 10.66 0.50
N VAL A 64 0.33 11.70 -0.16
CA VAL A 64 1.00 12.34 -1.29
C VAL A 64 1.26 13.80 -0.96
N VAL A 65 2.51 14.24 -1.14
CA VAL A 65 2.93 15.63 -0.97
C VAL A 65 3.48 16.20 -2.27
N SER A 66 3.12 17.45 -2.56
CA SER A 66 3.67 18.21 -3.67
C SER A 66 4.84 19.07 -3.18
N THR A 67 6.00 18.94 -3.83
CA THR A 67 7.19 19.74 -3.57
C THR A 67 7.59 20.53 -4.81
N GLY A 68 8.57 21.44 -4.68
CA GLY A 68 9.13 22.16 -5.83
C GLY A 68 9.82 21.26 -6.88
N VAL A 69 10.06 19.98 -6.56
CA VAL A 69 10.73 19.01 -7.43
C VAL A 69 9.80 17.89 -7.92
N GLY A 70 8.52 17.88 -7.51
CA GLY A 70 7.52 16.91 -7.93
C GLY A 70 6.66 16.37 -6.78
N GLU A 71 5.78 15.43 -7.12
CA GLU A 71 4.95 14.69 -6.16
C GLU A 71 5.70 13.49 -5.58
N TRP A 72 5.51 13.28 -4.28
CA TRP A 72 6.12 12.21 -3.50
C TRP A 72 5.06 11.47 -2.69
N GLY A 73 5.10 10.15 -2.76
CA GLY A 73 4.25 9.26 -1.98
C GLY A 73 4.99 8.76 -0.74
N ARG A 74 4.36 8.87 0.43
CA ARG A 74 4.83 8.25 1.66
C ARG A 74 4.46 6.76 1.67
N VAL A 75 5.44 5.90 1.91
CA VAL A 75 5.31 4.43 1.94
C VAL A 75 5.93 3.91 3.23
N LEU A 76 5.51 2.73 3.68
CA LEU A 76 6.22 2.00 4.72
C LEU A 76 7.36 1.20 4.11
N ALA A 77 8.58 1.41 4.62
CA ALA A 77 9.80 0.74 4.20
C ALA A 77 10.41 0.03 5.43
N ALA A 78 10.20 -1.30 5.50
CA ALA A 78 10.49 -2.09 6.69
C ALA A 78 9.81 -1.47 7.94
N ASP A 79 10.59 -0.93 8.86
CA ASP A 79 10.09 -0.36 10.13
C ASP A 79 10.05 1.18 10.15
N THR A 80 10.24 1.84 9.00
CA THR A 80 10.25 3.30 8.91
C THR A 80 9.41 3.81 7.75
N ASP A 81 8.90 5.03 7.89
CA ASP A 81 8.35 5.77 6.75
C ASP A 81 9.46 6.15 5.77
N GLY A 82 9.11 6.13 4.48
CA GLY A 82 9.96 6.58 3.38
C GLY A 82 9.15 7.25 2.28
N TRP A 83 9.85 7.86 1.31
CA TRP A 83 9.26 8.64 0.23
C TRP A 83 9.70 8.13 -1.14
N VAL A 84 8.74 7.93 -2.04
CA VAL A 84 8.99 7.54 -3.43
C VAL A 84 8.41 8.57 -4.39
N SER A 85 9.07 8.77 -5.53
CA SER A 85 8.56 9.72 -6.52
C SER A 85 7.34 9.14 -7.24
N MET A 86 6.21 9.86 -7.18
CA MET A 86 4.95 9.43 -7.82
C MET A 86 5.07 9.33 -9.34
N LYS A 87 6.06 9.98 -9.94
CA LYS A 87 6.36 9.88 -11.38
C LYS A 87 6.63 8.45 -11.85
N PHE A 88 7.14 7.59 -10.96
CA PHE A 88 7.48 6.20 -11.27
C PHE A 88 6.46 5.20 -10.72
N LEU A 89 5.24 5.68 -10.42
CA LEU A 89 4.15 4.87 -9.94
C LEU A 89 2.95 4.98 -10.88
N GLU A 90 2.22 3.87 -11.02
CA GLU A 90 0.92 3.80 -11.69
C GLU A 90 -0.08 3.16 -10.73
N THR A 91 -1.33 3.62 -10.77
CA THR A 91 -2.39 3.09 -9.90
C THR A 91 -2.51 1.57 -10.07
N PHE A 92 -2.73 0.86 -8.97
CA PHE A 92 -2.86 -0.58 -8.93
C PHE A 92 -4.12 -0.97 -8.15
N THR A 93 -4.87 -1.92 -8.70
CA THR A 93 -6.07 -2.44 -8.04
C THR A 93 -5.73 -3.70 -7.28
N VAL A 94 -5.85 -3.66 -5.95
CA VAL A 94 -5.75 -4.84 -5.10
C VAL A 94 -7.08 -5.59 -5.02
N THR A 95 -7.01 -6.89 -4.75
CA THR A 95 -8.20 -7.70 -4.43
C THR A 95 -8.43 -7.65 -2.94
N TYR A 96 -9.67 -7.40 -2.50
CA TYR A 96 -10.02 -7.38 -1.07
C TYR A 96 -10.61 -8.70 -0.61
N ILE A 97 -10.44 -9.00 0.68
CA ILE A 97 -11.09 -10.15 1.32
C ILE A 97 -12.60 -9.86 1.46
N PRO A 98 -13.47 -10.76 0.95
CA PRO A 98 -14.92 -10.55 0.99
C PRO A 98 -15.43 -10.22 2.39
N GLY A 99 -16.23 -9.14 2.51
CA GLY A 99 -16.79 -8.69 3.78
C GLY A 99 -15.87 -7.77 4.60
N THR A 100 -14.69 -7.43 4.09
CA THR A 100 -13.72 -6.52 4.73
C THR A 100 -13.09 -5.55 3.72
N GLU A 101 -12.32 -4.59 4.22
CA GLU A 101 -11.48 -3.69 3.41
C GLU A 101 -10.00 -4.11 3.47
N LEU A 102 -9.71 -5.33 3.95
CA LEU A 102 -8.35 -5.84 4.01
C LEU A 102 -7.92 -6.35 2.63
N PRO A 103 -6.73 -5.96 2.14
CA PRO A 103 -6.21 -6.47 0.88
C PRO A 103 -5.80 -7.94 1.02
N SER A 104 -6.00 -8.70 -0.05
CA SER A 104 -5.35 -10.00 -0.23
C SER A 104 -3.85 -9.78 -0.41
N GLY A 105 -3.04 -10.56 0.28
CA GLY A 105 -1.60 -10.39 0.42
C GLY A 105 -1.18 -9.61 1.67
N LEU A 106 -2.12 -9.19 2.53
CA LEU A 106 -1.78 -8.53 3.80
C LEU A 106 -0.89 -9.45 4.65
N GLN A 107 0.27 -8.94 5.03
CA GLN A 107 1.21 -9.58 5.95
C GLN A 107 1.29 -8.77 7.23
N CYS A 108 1.09 -9.44 8.37
CA CYS A 108 1.34 -8.89 9.69
C CYS A 108 2.43 -9.73 10.36
N SER A 109 3.36 -9.08 11.02
CA SER A 109 4.42 -9.73 11.76
C SER A 109 4.62 -9.07 13.11
N GLY A 110 5.24 -9.78 14.04
CA GLY A 110 5.53 -9.26 15.36
C GLY A 110 6.81 -9.82 15.95
N THR A 111 7.31 -9.12 16.97
CA THR A 111 8.52 -9.49 17.71
C THR A 111 8.14 -10.05 19.08
N GLU A 112 8.73 -11.20 19.41
CA GLU A 112 8.64 -11.97 20.67
C GLU A 112 7.27 -12.56 21.11
N PRO A 113 7.06 -13.89 20.88
CA PRO A 113 7.85 -14.71 19.96
C PRO A 113 7.80 -14.13 18.55
N PHE A 114 8.81 -14.34 17.71
CA PHE A 114 8.72 -13.93 16.31
C PHE A 114 7.59 -14.70 15.63
N TRP A 115 6.67 -13.99 14.99
CA TRP A 115 5.52 -14.56 14.30
C TRP A 115 5.20 -13.78 13.03
N ASP A 116 4.60 -14.49 12.08
CA ASP A 116 4.09 -13.95 10.83
C ASP A 116 2.69 -14.50 10.57
N SER A 117 1.82 -13.65 10.04
CA SER A 117 0.51 -14.04 9.54
C SER A 117 0.27 -13.43 8.17
N VAL A 118 -0.19 -14.25 7.23
CA VAL A 118 -0.45 -13.83 5.85
C VAL A 118 -1.89 -14.16 5.48
N LEU A 119 -2.56 -13.17 4.92
CA LEU A 119 -3.92 -13.29 4.42
C LEU A 119 -3.89 -13.34 2.90
N SER A 120 -3.97 -14.53 2.29
CA SER A 120 -3.90 -14.69 0.84
C SER A 120 -4.88 -15.76 0.35
N ASP A 121 -5.48 -15.52 -0.81
CA ASP A 121 -6.30 -16.51 -1.52
C ASP A 121 -7.45 -17.08 -0.67
N GLY A 122 -8.02 -16.25 0.21
CA GLY A 122 -9.08 -16.65 1.13
C GLY A 122 -8.61 -17.57 2.27
N ASN A 123 -7.30 -17.69 2.49
CA ASN A 123 -6.71 -18.42 3.61
C ASN A 123 -6.02 -17.46 4.59
N LEU A 124 -5.96 -17.87 5.85
CA LEU A 124 -5.10 -17.29 6.87
C LEU A 124 -3.97 -18.28 7.14
N SER A 125 -2.74 -17.90 6.78
CA SER A 125 -1.51 -18.58 7.19
C SER A 125 -1.00 -17.93 8.47
N PHE A 126 -0.56 -18.75 9.43
CA PHE A 126 0.14 -18.32 10.62
C PHE A 126 1.41 -19.15 10.81
N SER A 127 2.52 -18.51 11.17
CA SER A 127 3.76 -19.19 11.51
C SER A 127 4.46 -18.48 12.66
N ALA A 128 5.21 -19.24 13.45
CA ALA A 128 6.00 -18.71 14.57
C ALA A 128 7.31 -19.49 14.68
N ILE A 129 8.30 -18.93 15.39
CA ILE A 129 9.61 -19.58 15.52
C ILE A 129 9.56 -21.01 16.10
N ASP A 130 8.58 -21.30 16.94
CA ASP A 130 8.36 -22.59 17.60
C ASP A 130 7.23 -23.41 16.96
N GLN A 131 6.62 -22.92 15.88
CA GLN A 131 5.47 -23.54 15.23
C GLN A 131 5.62 -23.55 13.71
N SER A 132 5.44 -24.72 13.09
CA SER A 132 5.35 -24.81 11.62
C SER A 132 4.19 -23.96 11.09
N GLU A 133 4.34 -23.43 9.87
CA GLU A 133 3.26 -22.71 9.20
C GLU A 133 1.97 -23.54 9.16
N GLU A 134 0.88 -22.91 9.57
CA GLU A 134 -0.46 -23.45 9.52
C GLU A 134 -1.34 -22.53 8.68
N SER A 135 -1.83 -23.05 7.57
CA SER A 135 -2.76 -22.36 6.67
C SER A 135 -4.14 -22.99 6.73
N GLN A 136 -5.17 -22.16 6.92
CA GLN A 136 -6.57 -22.58 6.96
C GLN A 136 -7.47 -21.63 6.17
N PRO A 137 -8.55 -22.13 5.54
CA PRO A 137 -9.49 -21.28 4.83
C PRO A 137 -10.25 -20.37 5.80
N LEU A 138 -10.48 -19.14 5.37
CA LEU A 138 -11.37 -18.22 6.06
C LEU A 138 -12.81 -18.73 5.97
N VAL A 139 -13.45 -18.86 7.13
CA VAL A 139 -14.88 -19.16 7.23
C VAL A 139 -15.70 -17.91 7.52
N SER A 140 -15.08 -16.87 8.09
CA SER A 140 -15.73 -15.60 8.35
C SER A 140 -14.71 -14.48 8.35
N ALA A 141 -15.10 -13.34 7.79
CA ALA A 141 -14.36 -12.10 7.82
C ALA A 141 -15.38 -10.98 8.00
N VAL A 142 -15.31 -10.28 9.13
CA VAL A 142 -16.30 -9.27 9.50
C VAL A 142 -15.64 -7.98 9.94
N THR A 143 -16.15 -6.86 9.43
CA THR A 143 -15.89 -5.54 10.02
C THR A 143 -16.79 -5.37 11.24
N THR A 144 -16.22 -4.95 12.38
CA THR A 144 -17.02 -4.72 13.58
C THR A 144 -17.98 -3.53 13.39
N LEU A 145 -19.28 -3.75 13.57
CA LEU A 145 -20.29 -2.69 13.52
C LEU A 145 -19.97 -1.59 14.55
N GLY A 146 -19.73 -0.37 14.07
CA GLY A 146 -19.48 0.80 14.91
C GLY A 146 -18.02 1.03 15.32
N ARG A 147 -17.06 0.18 14.90
CA ARG A 147 -15.63 0.48 14.96
C ARG A 147 -15.03 0.35 13.57
N GLN A 148 -14.88 1.47 12.88
CA GLN A 148 -14.17 1.52 11.62
C GLN A 148 -12.75 0.98 11.81
N TYR A 149 -12.20 0.38 10.76
CA TYR A 149 -10.83 -0.13 10.72
C TYR A 149 -10.50 -1.24 11.71
N ARG A 150 -11.50 -1.99 12.17
CA ARG A 150 -11.31 -3.22 12.95
C ARG A 150 -12.01 -4.39 12.29
N TYR A 151 -11.23 -5.43 12.03
CA TYR A 151 -11.63 -6.61 11.28
C TYR A 151 -11.38 -7.85 12.13
N ALA A 152 -12.38 -8.72 12.23
CA ALA A 152 -12.24 -10.03 12.84
C ALA A 152 -12.30 -11.09 11.75
N LEU A 153 -11.25 -11.91 11.68
CA LEU A 153 -11.11 -13.02 10.76
C LEU A 153 -11.19 -14.32 11.55
N VAL A 154 -11.94 -15.28 11.04
CA VAL A 154 -12.01 -16.64 11.57
C VAL A 154 -11.65 -17.60 10.45
N SER A 155 -10.67 -18.46 10.72
CA SER A 155 -10.35 -19.62 9.89
C SER A 155 -10.57 -20.90 10.67
N GLU A 156 -11.01 -21.95 9.98
CA GLU A 156 -11.28 -23.25 10.58
C GLU A 156 -10.84 -24.37 9.64
N SER A 157 -10.24 -25.42 10.21
CA SER A 157 -9.91 -26.66 9.51
C SER A 157 -10.02 -27.85 10.47
N GLY A 158 -11.02 -28.71 10.25
CA GLY A 158 -11.32 -29.82 11.16
C GLY A 158 -11.72 -29.32 12.55
N SER A 159 -10.97 -29.69 13.59
CA SER A 159 -11.18 -29.23 14.97
C SER A 159 -10.37 -27.99 15.34
N LYS A 160 -9.55 -27.47 14.42
CA LYS A 160 -8.70 -26.30 14.66
C LYS A 160 -9.42 -25.03 14.21
N ARG A 161 -9.19 -23.96 14.97
CA ARG A 161 -9.74 -22.63 14.72
C ARG A 161 -8.67 -21.59 15.01
N MET A 162 -8.49 -20.64 14.09
CA MET A 162 -7.67 -19.45 14.33
C MET A 162 -8.55 -18.21 14.21
N THR A 163 -8.30 -17.25 15.10
CA THR A 163 -8.97 -15.94 15.08
C THR A 163 -7.91 -14.86 14.98
N ALA A 164 -8.01 -13.98 14.01
CA ALA A 164 -7.18 -12.79 13.91
C ALA A 164 -8.04 -11.54 14.08
N ILE A 165 -7.52 -10.55 14.81
CA ILE A 165 -8.12 -9.22 14.94
C ILE A 165 -7.12 -8.23 14.38
N ILE A 166 -7.49 -7.59 13.28
CA ILE A 166 -6.66 -6.58 12.62
C ILE A 166 -7.28 -5.23 12.89
N ALA A 167 -6.49 -4.31 13.40
CA ALA A 167 -6.90 -2.93 13.65
C ALA A 167 -5.90 -1.99 12.98
N GLN A 168 -6.39 -1.03 12.23
CA GLN A 168 -5.59 0.11 11.80
C GLN A 168 -5.79 1.22 12.81
N ASP A 169 -4.72 1.63 13.47
CA ASP A 169 -4.74 2.79 14.34
C ASP A 169 -4.56 4.05 13.48
N HIS A 170 -5.49 5.00 13.61
CA HIS A 170 -5.32 6.35 13.09
C HIS A 170 -4.88 7.22 14.27
N GLU A 171 -3.63 7.67 14.26
CA GLU A 171 -3.18 8.78 15.10
C GLU A 171 -3.60 10.14 14.48
#